data_AF-A0A2L0XBJ8-F1
#
_entry.id   AF-A0A2L0XBJ8-F1
#
_cell.length_a   1.000
_cell.length_b   1.000
_cell.length_c   1.000
_cell.angle_alpha   90.00
_cell.angle_beta   90.00
_cell.angle_gamma   90.00
#
_symmetry.space_group_name_H-M   'P 1'
#
loop_
_entity.id
_entity.type
_entity.pdbx_description
1 polymer ?
#
loop_
_entity_poly.entity_id
_entity_poly.type
_entity_poly.pdbx_seq_one_letter_code
_entity_poly.pdbx_strand_id
1 'polypeptide(L)'
;MPASFQGPVMSVHPDSPIPIETQRWVRPGVAADAPVLDAWLMARAPLAVPEARGRRLALDALLEQGGHGICLIAGTDAVRALLPVVLVHSLSTGGRVAMVTEWWPPESGDADDWLAECCIVLAEWCRAHGIRHAMLAPGLIADAARAPAGFVRGAEGLWRGNLVPTAKYLG
;
A
#
# COMPACT_ATOMS: atom_id res chain seq x y z
N MET A 1 -62.99 -13.58 22.01
CA MET A 1 -61.55 -13.23 21.95
C MET A 1 -61.43 -11.77 21.56
N PRO A 2 -60.87 -10.88 22.40
CA PRO A 2 -60.65 -9.49 21.99
C PRO A 2 -59.28 -9.37 21.28
N ALA A 3 -59.28 -8.68 20.14
CA ALA A 3 -58.08 -8.37 19.38
C ALA A 3 -57.27 -7.27 20.08
N SER A 4 -55.99 -7.54 20.34
CA SER A 4 -55.02 -6.58 20.87
C SER A 4 -54.60 -5.61 19.76
N PHE A 5 -54.94 -4.33 19.92
CA PHE A 5 -54.35 -3.25 19.12
C PHE A 5 -52.94 -2.96 19.66
N GLN A 6 -51.90 -3.35 18.92
CA GLN A 6 -50.54 -2.85 19.13
C GLN A 6 -50.43 -1.46 18.49
N GLY A 7 -50.17 -0.44 19.31
CA GLY A 7 -49.87 0.91 18.85
C GLY A 7 -48.56 0.96 18.04
N PRO A 8 -48.31 2.06 17.29
CA PRO A 8 -47.09 2.21 16.53
C PRO A 8 -45.90 2.36 17.48
N VAL A 9 -44.85 1.58 17.25
CA VAL A 9 -43.55 1.74 17.91
C VAL A 9 -42.96 3.07 17.45
N MET A 10 -42.93 4.06 18.34
CA MET A 10 -42.22 5.32 18.15
C MET A 10 -40.76 5.21 18.59
N SER A 11 -39.93 5.98 17.88
CA SER A 11 -38.62 6.51 18.27
C SER A 11 -37.40 5.63 18.05
N VAL A 12 -36.83 5.76 16.85
CA VAL A 12 -35.37 5.64 16.66
C VAL A 12 -34.75 6.87 17.34
N HIS A 13 -34.02 6.66 18.43
CA HIS A 13 -33.35 7.69 19.19
C HIS A 13 -32.20 8.29 18.34
N PRO A 14 -32.12 9.63 18.14
CA PRO A 14 -31.09 10.25 17.30
C PRO A 14 -29.69 10.31 17.93
N ASP A 15 -29.45 9.60 19.04
CA ASP A 15 -28.19 9.65 19.81
C ASP A 15 -27.28 8.43 19.58
N SER A 16 -27.47 7.69 18.48
CA SER A 16 -26.41 6.74 18.08
C SER A 16 -25.23 7.58 17.57
N PRO A 17 -24.06 7.56 18.23
CA PRO A 17 -22.90 8.23 17.69
C PRO A 17 -22.61 7.59 16.32
N ILE A 18 -22.73 8.40 15.28
CA ILE A 18 -22.29 8.02 13.93
C ILE A 18 -20.82 7.63 14.10
N PRO A 19 -20.41 6.39 13.78
CA PRO A 19 -19.00 6.03 13.83
C PRO A 19 -18.26 7.01 12.93
N ILE A 20 -17.39 7.83 13.51
CA ILE A 20 -16.47 8.64 12.72
C ILE A 20 -15.51 7.62 12.12
N GLU A 21 -15.77 7.26 10.87
CA GLU A 21 -14.91 6.36 10.13
C GLU A 21 -13.56 7.05 10.00
N THR A 22 -12.55 6.53 10.69
CA THR A 22 -11.22 7.13 10.65
C THR A 22 -10.71 7.11 9.22
N GLN A 23 -10.40 8.29 8.67
CA GLN A 23 -10.03 8.44 7.28
C GLN A 23 -8.77 7.62 6.96
N ARG A 24 -8.90 6.65 6.03
CA ARG A 24 -7.77 5.92 5.47
C ARG A 24 -6.92 6.84 4.58
N TRP A 25 -5.62 6.67 4.64
CA TRP A 25 -4.68 7.38 3.77
C TRP A 25 -3.52 6.49 3.35
N VAL A 26 -2.97 6.80 2.18
CA VAL A 26 -1.74 6.23 1.63
C VAL A 26 -0.90 7.34 1.03
N ARG A 27 0.40 7.36 1.32
CA ARG A 27 1.34 8.36 0.76
C ARG A 27 2.78 7.84 0.69
N PRO A 28 3.63 8.45 -0.16
CA PRO A 28 5.08 8.29 -0.04
C PRO A 28 5.57 8.76 1.34
N GLY A 29 6.45 7.96 1.92
CA GLY A 29 7.19 8.30 3.13
C GLY A 29 8.32 9.28 2.82
N VAL A 30 8.61 10.16 3.77
CA VAL A 30 9.68 11.15 3.72
C VAL A 30 10.66 10.96 4.88
N ALA A 31 11.83 11.58 4.82
CA ALA A 31 12.86 11.45 5.86
C ALA A 31 12.35 11.73 7.30
N ALA A 32 11.37 12.62 7.46
CA ALA A 32 10.74 12.91 8.75
C ALA A 32 9.97 11.71 9.36
N ASP A 33 9.57 10.74 8.55
CA ASP A 33 8.87 9.53 9.00
C ASP A 33 9.83 8.47 9.57
N ALA A 34 11.14 8.62 9.39
CA ALA A 34 12.10 7.58 9.75
C ALA A 34 11.98 7.15 11.22
N PRO A 35 11.92 8.05 12.23
CA PRO A 35 11.87 7.63 13.63
C PRO A 35 10.62 6.79 13.94
N VAL A 36 9.44 7.21 13.45
CA VAL A 36 8.17 6.51 13.72
C VAL A 36 8.12 5.15 13.01
N LEU A 37 8.62 5.07 11.77
CA LEU A 37 8.58 3.84 10.99
C LEU A 37 9.52 2.77 11.54
N ASP A 38 10.72 3.11 11.96
CA ASP A 38 11.62 2.12 12.56
C ASP A 38 11.15 1.65 13.93
N ALA A 39 10.60 2.55 14.76
CA ALA A 39 9.97 2.14 16.01
C ALA A 39 8.82 1.14 15.76
N TRP A 40 7.98 1.42 14.75
CA TRP A 40 6.90 0.53 14.33
C TRP A 40 7.43 -0.80 13.78
N LEU A 41 8.48 -0.79 12.95
CA LEU A 41 9.12 -1.99 12.41
C LEU A 41 9.78 -2.83 13.52
N MET A 42 10.41 -2.21 14.52
CA MET A 42 11.00 -2.89 15.67
C MET A 42 9.94 -3.53 16.56
N ALA A 43 8.80 -2.86 16.76
CA ALA A 43 7.69 -3.43 17.50
C ALA A 43 7.07 -4.65 16.79
N ARG A 44 6.92 -4.58 15.46
CA ARG A 44 6.35 -5.69 14.66
C ARG A 44 7.30 -6.86 14.44
N ALA A 45 8.58 -6.57 14.20
CA ALA A 45 9.60 -7.55 13.89
C ALA A 45 10.93 -7.09 14.49
N PRO A 46 11.19 -7.43 15.76
CA PRO A 46 12.45 -7.13 16.42
C PRO A 46 13.63 -7.78 15.68
N LEU A 47 14.74 -7.06 15.61
CA LEU A 47 15.98 -7.54 15.00
C LEU A 47 17.14 -7.35 15.98
N ALA A 48 18.19 -8.15 15.83
CA ALA A 48 19.45 -7.88 16.52
C ALA A 48 20.08 -6.59 15.97
N VAL A 49 20.98 -5.99 16.78
CA VAL A 49 21.49 -4.63 16.53
C VAL A 49 22.10 -4.44 15.13
N PRO A 50 22.93 -5.36 14.59
CA PRO A 50 23.48 -5.19 13.24
C PRO A 50 22.40 -5.16 12.14
N GLU A 51 21.44 -6.07 12.19
CA GLU A 51 20.34 -6.20 11.24
C GLU A 51 19.38 -5.01 11.37
N ALA A 52 19.13 -4.55 12.60
CA ALA A 52 18.35 -3.35 12.88
C ALA A 52 18.99 -2.10 12.24
N ARG A 53 20.31 -1.95 12.35
CA ARG A 53 21.04 -0.88 11.69
C ARG A 53 20.97 -0.99 10.17
N GLY A 54 21.07 -2.20 9.62
CA GLY A 54 20.90 -2.46 8.20
C GLY A 54 19.52 -2.04 7.71
N ARG A 55 18.45 -2.43 8.42
CA ARG A 55 17.08 -2.04 8.12
C ARG A 55 16.88 -0.53 8.17
N ARG A 56 17.47 0.14 9.17
CA ARG A 56 17.44 1.60 9.28
C ARG A 56 18.02 2.28 8.04
N LEU A 57 19.22 1.87 7.62
CA LEU A 57 19.89 2.45 6.45
C LEU A 57 19.09 2.23 5.15
N ALA A 58 18.51 1.04 4.99
CA ALA A 58 17.65 0.74 3.85
C ALA A 58 16.38 1.61 3.85
N LEU A 59 15.76 1.78 5.02
CA LEU A 59 14.59 2.65 5.19
C LEU A 59 14.93 4.11 4.85
N ASP A 60 16.03 4.64 5.39
CA ASP A 60 16.45 6.01 5.14
C ASP A 60 16.66 6.26 3.63
N ALA A 61 17.32 5.34 2.92
CA ALA A 61 17.53 5.43 1.47
C ALA A 61 16.21 5.43 0.65
N LEU A 62 15.17 4.75 1.13
CA LEU A 62 13.84 4.77 0.51
C LEU A 62 13.06 6.05 0.83
N LEU A 63 13.21 6.58 2.04
CA LEU A 63 12.54 7.81 2.50
C LEU A 63 13.15 9.09 1.91
N GLU A 64 14.39 9.03 1.47
CA GLU A 64 15.00 10.09 0.64
C GLU A 64 14.31 10.26 -0.72
N GLN A 65 13.52 9.26 -1.16
CA GLN A 65 12.85 9.24 -2.48
C GLN A 65 13.82 9.47 -3.65
N GLY A 66 15.07 9.03 -3.47
CA GLY A 66 16.12 9.15 -4.47
C GLY A 66 15.99 8.12 -5.60
N GLY A 67 17.09 7.91 -6.32
CA GLY A 67 17.16 6.89 -7.39
C GLY A 67 16.96 5.44 -6.93
N HIS A 68 16.89 5.19 -5.62
CA HIS A 68 16.77 3.87 -5.00
C HIS A 68 15.33 3.35 -4.94
N GLY A 69 14.34 4.23 -4.86
CA GLY A 69 12.94 3.87 -4.71
C GLY A 69 12.21 4.69 -3.66
N ILE A 70 11.09 4.14 -3.18
CA ILE A 70 10.21 4.80 -2.22
C ILE A 70 9.72 3.81 -1.17
N CYS A 71 9.25 4.33 -0.05
CA CYS A 71 8.48 3.56 0.91
C CYS A 71 7.06 4.14 0.96
N LEU A 72 6.03 3.38 0.56
CA LEU A 72 4.65 3.84 0.75
C LEU A 72 4.19 3.48 2.16
N ILE A 73 3.59 4.47 2.81
CA ILE A 73 3.03 4.36 4.16
C ILE A 73 1.51 4.44 4.03
N ALA A 74 0.81 3.53 4.70
CA ALA A 74 -0.63 3.53 4.77
C ALA A 74 -1.10 3.52 6.22
N GLY A 75 -2.19 4.22 6.51
CA GLY A 75 -2.66 4.38 7.88
C GLY A 75 -4.02 5.05 8.03
N THR A 76 -4.40 5.22 9.29
CA THR A 76 -5.57 5.99 9.71
C THR A 76 -5.14 7.09 10.68
N ASP A 77 -5.18 6.87 11.99
CA ASP A 77 -4.55 7.78 12.96
C ASP A 77 -3.05 7.47 13.15
N ALA A 78 -2.63 6.27 12.75
CA ALA A 78 -1.28 5.77 12.87
C ALA A 78 -0.92 4.89 11.66
N VAL A 79 0.36 4.57 11.53
CA VAL A 79 0.86 3.64 10.50
C VAL A 79 0.25 2.26 10.71
N ARG A 80 -0.40 1.74 9.67
CA ARG A 80 -1.02 0.41 9.63
C ARG A 80 -0.29 -0.52 8.69
N ALA A 81 0.20 -0.02 7.57
CA ALA A 81 0.88 -0.84 6.58
C ALA A 81 2.05 -0.10 5.92
N LEU A 82 2.98 -0.86 5.35
CA LEU A 82 4.19 -0.35 4.72
C LEU A 82 4.51 -1.16 3.46
N LEU A 83 4.72 -0.47 2.33
CA LEU A 83 5.13 -1.08 1.07
C LEU A 83 6.48 -0.50 0.61
N PRO A 84 7.60 -1.18 0.92
CA PRO A 84 8.90 -0.85 0.34
C PRO A 84 8.91 -1.12 -1.16
N VAL A 85 9.37 -0.15 -1.94
CA VAL A 85 9.46 -0.24 -3.40
C VAL A 85 10.86 0.14 -3.84
N VAL A 86 11.55 -0.76 -4.53
CA VAL A 86 12.88 -0.49 -5.08
C VAL A 86 12.82 -0.22 -6.58
N LEU A 87 13.66 0.66 -7.08
CA LEU A 87 13.81 0.89 -8.51
C LEU A 87 14.95 0.04 -9.08
N VAL A 88 14.62 -0.77 -10.07
CA VAL A 88 15.62 -1.60 -10.78
C VAL A 88 15.65 -1.24 -12.25
N HIS A 89 16.84 -1.31 -12.86
CA HIS A 89 16.98 -1.19 -14.31
C HIS A 89 16.54 -2.51 -14.96
N SER A 90 15.74 -2.40 -16.01
CA SER A 90 15.26 -3.53 -16.79
C SER A 90 15.45 -3.25 -18.28
N LEU A 91 16.22 -4.13 -18.91
CA LEU A 91 16.48 -4.08 -20.34
C LEU A 91 15.26 -4.52 -21.15
N SER A 92 14.45 -5.45 -20.63
CA SER A 92 13.24 -5.93 -21.30
C SER A 92 12.15 -4.87 -21.38
N THR A 93 12.20 -3.87 -20.49
CA THR A 93 11.26 -2.74 -20.48
C THR A 93 11.90 -1.42 -20.91
N GLY A 94 13.20 -1.42 -21.24
CA GLY A 94 13.91 -0.23 -21.71
C GLY A 94 14.00 0.91 -20.69
N GLY A 95 14.05 0.62 -19.38
CA GLY A 95 14.03 1.66 -18.36
C GLY A 95 14.02 1.14 -16.93
N ARG A 96 13.52 1.95 -15.99
CA ARG A 96 13.33 1.53 -14.59
C ARG A 96 11.98 0.86 -14.39
N VAL A 97 11.95 -0.08 -13.45
CA VAL A 97 10.76 -0.75 -12.96
C VAL A 97 10.66 -0.54 -11.46
N ALA A 98 9.47 -0.22 -10.97
CA ALA A 98 9.15 -0.25 -9.55
C ALA A 98 8.91 -1.70 -9.11
N MET A 99 9.83 -2.24 -8.33
CA MET A 99 9.79 -3.61 -7.85
C MET A 99 9.35 -3.66 -6.40
N VAL A 100 8.37 -4.50 -6.12
CA VAL A 100 7.83 -4.75 -4.80
C VAL A 100 8.07 -6.21 -4.47
N THR A 101 8.87 -6.48 -3.45
CA THR A 101 9.22 -7.84 -3.02
C THR A 101 8.77 -8.14 -1.59
N GLU A 102 8.29 -7.12 -0.89
CA GLU A 102 7.95 -7.16 0.52
C GLU A 102 6.68 -6.35 0.77
N TRP A 103 5.85 -6.82 1.71
CA TRP A 103 4.63 -6.16 2.15
C TRP A 103 4.48 -6.31 3.66
N TRP A 104 4.23 -5.20 4.35
CA TRP A 104 3.92 -5.18 5.77
C TRP A 104 2.43 -4.86 5.95
N PRO A 105 1.53 -5.88 5.94
CA PRO A 105 0.08 -5.66 6.03
C PRO A 105 -0.33 -5.09 7.39
N PRO A 106 -1.55 -4.52 7.53
CA PRO A 106 -2.14 -4.29 8.85
C PRO A 106 -2.20 -5.58 9.68
N GLU A 107 -2.15 -5.46 11.01
CA GLU A 107 -2.26 -6.61 11.92
C GLU A 107 -3.65 -7.26 11.92
N SER A 108 -4.68 -6.49 11.58
CA SER A 108 -6.07 -6.95 11.54
C SER A 108 -6.80 -6.42 10.32
N GLY A 109 -7.39 -7.32 9.53
CA GLY A 109 -8.34 -7.02 8.45
C GLY A 109 -7.73 -6.36 7.22
N ASP A 110 -8.38 -6.59 6.07
CA ASP A 110 -8.26 -5.78 4.84
C ASP A 110 -6.87 -5.68 4.20
N ALA A 111 -5.96 -6.63 4.44
CA ALA A 111 -4.60 -6.59 3.89
C ALA A 111 -4.56 -6.43 2.36
N ASP A 112 -5.47 -7.09 1.64
CA ASP A 112 -5.59 -7.00 0.19
C ASP A 112 -6.08 -5.62 -0.27
N ASP A 113 -7.01 -5.01 0.46
CA ASP A 113 -7.53 -3.67 0.14
C ASP A 113 -6.46 -2.60 0.38
N TRP A 114 -5.73 -2.68 1.49
CA TRP A 114 -4.60 -1.78 1.76
C TRP A 114 -3.49 -1.94 0.72
N LEU A 115 -3.21 -3.17 0.28
CA LEU A 115 -2.23 -3.41 -0.78
C LEU A 115 -2.72 -2.82 -2.12
N ALA A 116 -4.01 -2.94 -2.44
CA ALA A 116 -4.61 -2.36 -3.63
C ALA A 116 -4.53 -0.82 -3.61
N GLU A 117 -4.86 -0.18 -2.48
CA GLU A 117 -4.69 1.27 -2.31
C GLU A 117 -3.22 1.72 -2.47
N CYS A 118 -2.27 0.96 -1.89
CA CYS A 118 -0.85 1.19 -2.11
C CYS A 118 -0.45 1.07 -3.58
N CYS A 119 -0.98 0.08 -4.30
CA CYS A 119 -0.71 -0.08 -5.72
C CYS A 119 -1.25 1.08 -6.56
N ILE A 120 -2.38 1.67 -6.19
CA ILE A 120 -2.94 2.86 -6.85
C ILE A 120 -1.99 4.05 -6.67
N VAL A 121 -1.57 4.34 -5.42
CA VAL A 121 -0.64 5.45 -5.15
C VAL A 121 0.73 5.20 -5.79
N LEU A 122 1.20 3.96 -5.79
CA LEU A 122 2.42 3.58 -6.50
C LEU A 122 2.32 3.88 -8.00
N ALA A 123 1.20 3.51 -8.63
CA ALA A 123 0.99 3.75 -10.06
C ALA A 123 1.04 5.25 -10.39
N GLU A 124 0.38 6.09 -9.58
CA GLU A 124 0.40 7.55 -9.73
C GLU A 124 1.82 8.12 -9.55
N TRP A 125 2.53 7.70 -8.49
CA TRP A 125 3.91 8.12 -8.25
C TRP A 125 4.82 7.71 -9.42
N CYS A 126 4.75 6.46 -9.87
CA CYS A 126 5.55 5.98 -11.00
C CYS A 126 5.29 6.80 -12.26
N ARG A 127 4.02 7.11 -12.58
CA ARG A 127 3.67 7.96 -13.73
C ARG A 127 4.29 9.36 -13.62
N ALA A 128 4.23 9.97 -12.45
CA ALA A 128 4.83 11.29 -12.20
C ALA A 128 6.36 11.29 -12.37
N HIS A 129 7.01 10.14 -12.13
CA HIS A 129 8.45 9.95 -12.24
C HIS A 129 8.89 9.27 -13.55
N GLY A 130 8.00 9.11 -14.53
CA GLY A 130 8.32 8.52 -15.85
C GLY A 130 8.58 7.01 -15.83
N ILE A 131 8.25 6.33 -14.73
CA ILE A 131 8.35 4.88 -14.57
C ILE A 131 7.09 4.23 -15.13
N ARG A 132 7.26 3.34 -16.10
CA ARG A 132 6.15 2.77 -16.88
C ARG A 132 5.70 1.38 -16.43
N HIS A 133 6.42 0.77 -15.50
CA HIS A 133 6.16 -0.59 -15.08
C HIS A 133 6.33 -0.75 -13.58
N ALA A 134 5.39 -1.48 -12.98
CA ALA A 134 5.52 -2.04 -11.64
C ALA A 134 5.57 -3.56 -11.72
N MET A 135 6.35 -4.18 -10.84
CA MET A 135 6.43 -5.63 -10.68
C MET A 135 6.23 -6.00 -9.21
N LEU A 136 5.35 -6.94 -8.94
CA LEU A 136 5.13 -7.48 -7.60
C LEU A 136 5.55 -8.94 -7.55
N ALA A 137 6.27 -9.30 -6.49
CA ALA A 137 6.52 -10.69 -6.17
C ALA A 137 5.19 -11.43 -5.94
N PRO A 138 5.05 -12.67 -6.44
CA PRO A 138 3.78 -13.39 -6.37
C PRO A 138 3.35 -13.72 -4.95
N GLY A 139 4.29 -13.86 -4.01
CA GLY A 139 4.01 -14.12 -2.59
C GLY A 139 3.42 -12.95 -1.82
N LEU A 140 3.28 -11.77 -2.43
CA LEU A 140 2.62 -10.61 -1.81
C LEU A 140 1.10 -10.69 -1.84
N ILE A 141 0.55 -11.52 -2.71
CA ILE A 141 -0.89 -11.66 -2.92
C ILE A 141 -1.35 -12.92 -2.21
N ALA A 142 -2.32 -12.80 -1.30
CA ALA A 142 -2.82 -13.92 -0.52
C ALA A 142 -3.41 -15.04 -1.41
N ASP A 143 -4.13 -14.64 -2.45
CA ASP A 143 -4.62 -15.54 -3.49
C ASP A 143 -3.79 -15.40 -4.77
N ALA A 144 -2.82 -16.31 -4.95
CA ALA A 144 -1.97 -16.34 -6.14
C ALA A 144 -2.72 -16.63 -7.45
N ALA A 145 -3.98 -17.10 -7.39
CA ALA A 145 -4.84 -17.28 -8.57
C ALA A 145 -5.57 -15.99 -8.95
N ARG A 146 -5.70 -15.03 -8.03
CA ARG A 146 -6.35 -13.74 -8.25
C ARG A 146 -5.33 -12.66 -8.57
N ALA A 147 -5.32 -12.23 -9.82
CA ALA A 147 -4.47 -11.12 -10.24
C ALA A 147 -4.88 -9.82 -9.51
N PRO A 148 -3.91 -9.04 -8.98
CA PRO A 148 -4.19 -7.69 -8.50
C PRO A 148 -4.76 -6.83 -9.63
N ALA A 149 -5.64 -5.90 -9.30
CA ALA A 149 -6.27 -5.04 -10.30
C ALA A 149 -5.21 -4.27 -11.11
N GLY A 150 -5.25 -4.39 -12.45
CA GLY A 150 -4.28 -3.75 -13.34
C GLY A 150 -2.95 -4.49 -13.50
N PHE A 151 -2.80 -5.67 -12.88
CA PHE A 151 -1.63 -6.54 -13.01
C PHE A 151 -1.96 -7.80 -13.80
N VAL A 152 -0.97 -8.28 -14.55
CA VAL A 152 -1.02 -9.55 -15.29
C VAL A 152 0.18 -10.40 -14.93
N ARG A 153 0.05 -11.73 -14.99
CA ARG A 153 1.19 -12.60 -14.71
C ARG A 153 2.19 -12.54 -15.87
N GLY A 154 3.43 -12.18 -15.58
CA GLY A 154 4.56 -12.21 -16.52
C GLY A 154 5.16 -13.61 -16.67
N ALA A 155 5.93 -13.82 -17.73
CA ALA A 155 6.64 -15.08 -17.99
C ALA A 155 7.71 -15.36 -16.92
N GLU A 156 8.25 -14.31 -16.31
CA GLU A 156 9.16 -14.33 -15.16
C GLU A 156 8.49 -14.75 -13.85
N GLY A 157 7.17 -14.97 -13.86
CA GLY A 157 6.42 -15.36 -12.67
C GLY A 157 6.12 -14.21 -11.70
N LEU A 158 6.45 -12.97 -12.03
CA LEU A 158 6.03 -11.77 -11.30
C LEU A 158 4.67 -11.27 -11.80
N TRP A 159 3.98 -10.52 -10.97
CA TRP A 159 2.82 -9.73 -11.40
C TRP A 159 3.32 -8.42 -12.02
N ARG A 160 2.94 -8.14 -13.26
CA ARG A 160 3.37 -6.96 -14.00
C ARG A 160 2.21 -6.00 -14.20
N GLY A 161 2.39 -4.77 -13.73
CA GLY A 161 1.48 -3.65 -13.95
C GLY A 161 2.05 -2.76 -15.03
N ASN A 162 1.24 -2.46 -16.05
CA ASN A 162 1.62 -1.52 -17.08
C ASN A 162 1.05 -0.13 -16.75
N LEU A 163 1.94 0.83 -16.55
CA LEU A 163 1.61 2.17 -16.05
C LEU A 163 1.65 3.22 -17.17
N VAL A 164 1.60 2.80 -18.44
CA VAL A 164 1.60 3.73 -19.59
C VAL A 164 0.59 4.85 -19.31
N PRO A 165 1.02 6.12 -19.40
CA PRO A 165 0.09 7.22 -19.28
C PRO A 165 -1.03 7.06 -20.30
N THR A 166 -2.29 7.29 -19.89
CA THR A 166 -3.38 7.47 -20.85
C THR A 166 -2.92 8.51 -21.87
N ALA A 167 -2.92 8.14 -23.16
CA ALA A 167 -2.49 9.05 -24.21
C ALA A 167 -3.30 10.36 -24.07
N LYS A 168 -2.61 11.47 -23.81
CA LYS A 168 -3.20 12.79 -23.97
C LYS A 168 -3.29 13.04 -25.47
N TYR A 169 -4.49 12.99 -26.03
CA TYR A 169 -4.72 13.50 -27.37
C TYR A 169 -4.47 15.02 -27.32
N LEU A 170 -3.50 15.48 -28.12
CA LEU A 170 -3.36 16.89 -28.41
C LEU A 170 -4.48 17.25 -29.39
N GLY A 171 -5.53 17.91 -28.88
CA GLY A 171 -6.55 18.55 -29.69
C GLY A 171 -6.08 19.90 -30.21
#